data_AF-A0A243RFB7-F1
#
_entry.id   AF-A0A243RFB7-F1
#
_cell.length_a   1.000
_cell.length_b   1.000
_cell.length_c   1.000
_cell.angle_alpha   90.00
_cell.angle_beta   90.00
_cell.angle_gamma   90.00
#
_symmetry.space_group_name_H-M   'P 1'
#
loop_
_entity.id
_entity.type
_entity.pdbx_description
1 polymer ?
#
loop_
_entity_poly.entity_id
_entity_poly.type
_entity_poly.pdbx_seq_one_letter_code
_entity_poly.pdbx_strand_id
1 'polypeptide(L)'
;MSRGSALFIVTPSRMAVAERGLSVLAAHGLDADSGMAVLRAVTSFVHGAAQTEIALRDYQERHGWTSGEETREALAPQMRHLMGTGRCPAFEQYALGASRKDDRAWEFAFGLDCVLDGIAQRLGI
;
A
#
# COMPACT_ATOMS: atom_id res chain seq x y z
N MET A 1 11.57 23.21 0.18
CA MET A 1 10.75 22.64 -0.92
C MET A 1 9.74 21.68 -0.32
N SER A 2 8.44 21.92 -0.53
CA SER A 2 7.40 21.00 -0.06
C SER A 2 7.51 19.67 -0.82
N ARG A 3 7.45 18.53 -0.12
CA ARG A 3 7.56 17.17 -0.70
C ARG A 3 6.58 16.92 -1.86
N GLY A 4 5.49 17.68 -1.96
CA GLY A 4 4.53 17.60 -3.06
C GLY A 4 5.06 18.07 -4.42
N SER A 5 6.03 18.99 -4.47
CA SER A 5 6.51 19.58 -5.74
C SER A 5 7.39 18.62 -6.56
N ALA A 6 8.09 17.69 -5.90
CA ALA A 6 9.00 16.76 -6.56
C ALA A 6 8.28 15.70 -7.42
N LEU A 7 7.02 15.40 -7.11
CA LEU A 7 6.21 14.43 -7.83
C LEU A 7 5.89 14.87 -9.27
N PHE A 8 5.84 16.19 -9.50
CA PHE A 8 5.51 16.79 -10.79
C PHE A 8 6.74 17.23 -11.59
N ILE A 9 7.95 16.98 -11.08
CA ILE A 9 9.17 17.27 -11.83
C ILE A 9 9.31 16.22 -12.93
N VAL A 10 9.38 16.69 -14.17
CA VAL A 10 9.67 15.87 -15.34
C VAL A 10 11.18 15.69 -15.42
N THR A 11 11.68 14.50 -15.05
CA THR A 11 13.08 14.11 -15.23
C THR A 11 13.18 12.92 -16.17
N PRO A 12 14.33 12.70 -16.84
CA PRO A 12 14.51 11.55 -17.73
C PRO A 12 14.20 10.21 -17.05
N SER A 13 14.65 10.01 -15.82
CA SER A 13 14.40 8.77 -15.07
C SER A 13 12.91 8.56 -14.76
N ARG A 14 12.18 9.63 -14.41
CA ARG A 14 10.73 9.52 -14.16
C ARG A 14 9.95 9.24 -15.44
N MET A 15 10.36 9.87 -16.55
CA MET A 15 9.79 9.60 -17.87
C MET A 15 10.05 8.16 -18.30
N ALA A 16 11.26 7.63 -18.10
CA ALA A 16 11.60 6.25 -18.45
C ALA A 16 10.77 5.21 -17.68
N VAL A 17 10.47 5.47 -16.40
CA VAL A 17 9.59 4.59 -15.60
C VAL A 17 8.16 4.63 -16.14
N ALA A 18 7.63 5.82 -16.42
CA ALA A 18 6.28 5.97 -16.96
C ALA A 18 6.15 5.31 -18.35
N GLU A 19 7.13 5.54 -19.23
CA GLU A 19 7.19 4.94 -20.57
C GLU A 19 7.20 3.42 -20.52
N ARG A 20 7.98 2.83 -19.61
CA ARG A 20 8.03 1.37 -19.45
C ARG A 20 6.67 0.81 -18.99
N GLY A 21 5.97 1.51 -18.11
CA GLY A 21 4.63 1.11 -17.67
C GLY A 21 3.59 1.21 -18.79
N LEU A 22 3.60 2.33 -19.53
CA LEU A 22 2.67 2.55 -20.64
C LEU A 22 2.91 1.60 -21.80
N SER A 23 4.16 1.27 -22.13
CA SER A 23 4.46 0.35 -23.24
C SER A 23 3.95 -1.07 -23.01
N VAL A 24 3.94 -1.55 -21.76
CA VAL A 24 3.30 -2.83 -21.39
C VAL A 24 1.80 -2.75 -21.64
N LEU A 25 1.14 -1.66 -21.22
CA LEU A 25 -0.30 -1.49 -21.39
C LEU A 25 -0.72 -1.29 -22.85
N ALA A 26 0.10 -0.59 -23.63
CA ALA A 26 -0.15 -0.36 -25.06
C ALA A 26 -0.24 -1.68 -25.86
N ALA A 27 0.47 -2.73 -25.43
CA ALA A 27 0.40 -4.05 -26.05
C ALA A 27 -1.00 -4.71 -25.94
N HIS A 28 -1.86 -4.20 -25.04
CA HIS A 28 -3.22 -4.70 -24.82
C HIS A 28 -4.30 -3.87 -25.51
N GLY A 29 -3.93 -2.95 -26.42
CA GLY A 29 -4.89 -2.18 -27.21
C GLY A 29 -5.69 -1.12 -26.42
N LEU A 30 -5.20 -0.75 -25.24
CA LEU A 30 -5.75 0.33 -24.42
C LEU A 30 -5.57 1.68 -25.11
N ASP A 31 -6.60 2.54 -25.03
CA ASP A 31 -6.42 3.95 -25.33
C ASP A 31 -5.50 4.61 -24.28
N ALA A 32 -4.92 5.76 -24.66
CA ALA A 32 -3.91 6.43 -23.84
C ALA A 32 -4.43 6.85 -22.46
N ASP A 33 -5.70 7.26 -22.35
CA ASP A 33 -6.28 7.71 -21.09
C ASP A 33 -6.50 6.52 -20.15
N SER A 34 -7.04 5.41 -20.67
CA SER A 34 -7.19 4.17 -19.92
C SER A 34 -5.84 3.60 -19.47
N GLY A 35 -4.83 3.60 -20.34
CA GLY A 35 -3.47 3.16 -19.99
C GLY A 35 -2.85 4.00 -18.87
N MET A 36 -2.96 5.33 -18.95
CA MET A 36 -2.47 6.22 -17.90
C MET A 36 -3.23 6.04 -16.58
N ALA A 37 -4.55 5.81 -16.63
CA ALA A 37 -5.36 5.55 -15.44
C ALA A 37 -4.93 4.25 -14.73
N VAL A 38 -4.68 3.18 -15.49
CA VAL A 38 -4.17 1.90 -14.95
C VAL A 38 -2.79 2.08 -14.32
N LEU A 39 -1.85 2.73 -15.02
CA LEU A 39 -0.52 3.01 -14.48
C LEU A 39 -0.60 3.80 -13.16
N ARG A 40 -1.47 4.81 -13.10
CA ARG A 40 -1.69 5.60 -11.87
C ARG A 40 -2.28 4.75 -10.74
N ALA A 41 -3.25 3.89 -11.02
CA ALA A 41 -3.84 3.02 -10.00
C ALA A 41 -2.77 2.12 -9.33
N VAL A 42 -1.95 1.45 -10.14
CA VAL A 42 -0.87 0.57 -9.64
C VAL A 42 0.17 1.38 -8.87
N THR A 43 0.65 2.50 -9.44
CA THR A 43 1.67 3.33 -8.78
C THR A 43 1.17 3.97 -7.48
N SER A 44 -0.11 4.36 -7.41
CA SER A 44 -0.74 4.85 -6.18
C SER A 44 -0.82 3.77 -5.11
N PHE A 45 -1.18 2.53 -5.45
CA PHE A 45 -1.16 1.40 -4.51
C PHE A 45 0.26 1.19 -3.96
N VAL A 46 1.25 1.06 -4.85
CA VAL A 46 2.65 0.82 -4.45
C VAL A 46 3.18 1.95 -3.56
N HIS A 47 2.89 3.20 -3.93
CA HIS A 47 3.32 4.35 -3.15
C HIS A 47 2.66 4.39 -1.77
N GLY A 48 1.35 4.14 -1.70
CA GLY A 48 0.61 4.11 -0.45
C GLY A 48 1.14 3.02 0.49
N ALA A 49 1.32 1.81 -0.01
CA ALA A 49 1.86 0.69 0.78
C ALA A 49 3.26 0.99 1.34
N ALA A 50 4.16 1.52 0.50
CA ALA A 50 5.50 1.92 0.93
C ALA A 50 5.48 3.07 1.94
N GLN A 51 4.62 4.08 1.75
CA GLN A 51 4.48 5.18 2.69
C GLN A 51 3.96 4.73 4.05
N THR A 52 3.00 3.81 4.10
CA THR A 52 2.50 3.23 5.35
C THR A 52 3.60 2.46 6.09
N GLU A 53 4.41 1.70 5.37
CA GLU A 53 5.54 0.97 5.97
C GLU A 53 6.61 1.91 6.53
N ILE A 54 6.96 2.97 5.80
CA ILE A 54 7.89 4.01 6.26
C ILE A 54 7.32 4.70 7.51
N ALA A 55 6.05 5.09 7.49
CA ALA A 55 5.41 5.77 8.62
C ALA A 55 5.38 4.88 9.88
N LEU A 56 5.17 3.58 9.72
CA LEU A 56 5.23 2.62 10.83
C LEU A 56 6.65 2.51 11.40
N ARG A 57 7.67 2.40 10.54
CA ARG A 57 9.08 2.37 10.96
C ARG A 57 9.49 3.64 11.69
N ASP A 58 9.17 4.80 11.13
CA ASP A 58 9.42 6.10 11.78
C ASP A 58 8.74 6.18 13.16
N TYR A 59 7.55 5.59 13.29
CA TYR A 59 6.82 5.55 14.56
C TYR A 59 7.51 4.61 15.57
N GLN A 60 7.89 3.41 15.14
CA GLN A 60 8.64 2.44 15.93
C GLN A 60 9.96 3.01 16.45
N GLU A 61 10.74 3.63 15.56
CA GLU A 61 12.03 4.26 15.87
C GLU A 61 11.89 5.34 16.95
N ARG A 62 10.89 6.22 16.84
CA ARG A 62 10.63 7.28 17.84
C ARG A 62 10.27 6.74 19.22
N HIS A 63 9.70 5.54 19.28
CA HIS A 63 9.32 4.86 20.51
C HIS A 63 10.36 3.83 20.99
N GLY A 64 11.45 3.63 20.24
CA GLY A 64 12.47 2.64 20.56
C GLY A 64 12.03 1.19 20.38
N TRP A 65 10.97 0.94 19.60
CA TRP A 65 10.52 -0.42 19.28
C TRP A 65 11.28 -0.96 18.08
N THR A 66 11.72 -2.21 18.21
CA THR A 66 12.56 -2.91 17.24
C THR A 66 11.83 -4.02 16.50
N SER A 67 10.62 -4.40 16.96
CA SER A 67 9.83 -5.47 16.35
C SER A 67 8.33 -5.16 16.29
N GLY A 68 7.63 -5.93 15.43
CA GLY A 68 6.17 -5.93 15.36
C GLY A 68 5.52 -6.38 16.66
N GLU A 69 6.11 -7.36 17.36
CA GLU A 69 5.64 -7.80 18.68
C GLU A 69 5.67 -6.65 19.70
N GLU A 70 6.81 -5.97 19.86
CA GLU A 70 6.93 -4.83 20.78
C GLU A 70 5.93 -3.73 20.46
N THR A 71 5.70 -3.47 19.17
CA THR A 71 4.71 -2.50 18.71
C THR A 71 3.30 -2.92 19.11
N ARG A 72 2.95 -4.19 18.91
CA ARG A 72 1.64 -4.72 19.29
C ARG A 72 1.46 -4.73 20.79
N GLU A 73 2.44 -5.18 21.56
CA GLU A 73 2.38 -5.17 23.03
C GLU A 73 2.18 -3.76 23.58
N ALA A 74 2.90 -2.77 23.04
CA ALA A 74 2.79 -1.39 23.44
C ALA A 74 1.41 -0.78 23.09
N LEU A 75 0.84 -1.13 21.94
CA LEU A 75 -0.46 -0.62 21.50
C LEU A 75 -1.65 -1.42 22.05
N ALA A 76 -1.44 -2.64 22.53
CA ALA A 76 -2.50 -3.54 22.95
C ALA A 76 -3.46 -2.97 24.02
N PRO A 77 -3.01 -2.21 25.05
CA PRO A 77 -3.93 -1.61 26.03
C PRO A 77 -4.94 -0.65 25.38
N GLN A 78 -4.47 0.20 24.46
CA GLN A 78 -5.32 1.16 23.75
C GLN A 78 -6.28 0.43 22.81
N MET A 79 -5.78 -0.58 22.08
CA MET A 79 -6.62 -1.41 21.20
C MET A 79 -7.71 -2.13 21.98
N ARG A 80 -7.37 -2.76 23.13
CA ARG A 80 -8.35 -3.44 24.00
C ARG A 80 -9.42 -2.49 24.51
N HIS A 81 -9.04 -1.27 24.92
CA HIS A 81 -10.01 -0.27 25.36
C HIS A 81 -10.99 0.09 24.24
N LEU A 82 -10.49 0.36 23.02
CA LEU A 82 -11.33 0.71 21.88
C LEU A 82 -12.25 -0.44 21.45
N MET A 83 -11.73 -1.67 21.38
CA MET A 83 -12.52 -2.85 21.01
C MET A 83 -13.58 -3.18 22.07
N GLY A 84 -13.25 -3.00 23.36
CA GLY A 84 -14.18 -3.19 24.47
C GLY A 84 -15.42 -2.27 24.46
N THR A 85 -15.43 -1.23 23.60
CA THR A 85 -16.62 -0.41 23.37
C THR A 85 -17.70 -1.09 22.51
N GLY A 86 -17.39 -2.23 21.89
CA GLY A 86 -18.28 -2.93 20.95
C GLY A 86 -18.44 -2.25 19.59
N ARG A 87 -17.73 -1.15 19.32
CA ARG A 87 -17.87 -0.35 18.08
C ARG A 87 -17.03 -0.87 16.91
N CYS A 88 -16.10 -1.79 17.15
CA CYS A 88 -15.14 -2.26 16.15
C CYS A 88 -15.16 -3.80 15.98
N PRO A 89 -16.33 -4.45 15.79
CA PRO A 89 -16.43 -5.92 15.82
C PRO A 89 -15.64 -6.61 14.71
N ALA A 90 -15.57 -6.01 13.52
CA ALA A 90 -14.76 -6.55 12.42
C ALA A 90 -13.25 -6.46 12.73
N PHE A 91 -12.82 -5.36 13.36
CA PHE A 91 -11.43 -5.19 13.74
C PHE A 91 -11.03 -6.11 14.89
N GLU A 92 -11.94 -6.37 15.84
CA GLU A 92 -11.73 -7.34 16.90
C GLU A 92 -11.55 -8.76 16.35
N GLN A 93 -12.40 -9.17 15.40
CA GLN A 93 -12.24 -10.47 14.71
C GLN A 93 -10.89 -10.56 13.99
N TYR A 94 -10.49 -9.51 13.28
CA TYR A 94 -9.17 -9.43 12.65
C TYR A 94 -8.03 -9.52 13.69
N ALA A 95 -8.12 -8.77 14.78
CA ALA A 95 -7.11 -8.73 15.83
C ALA A 95 -6.94 -10.10 16.52
N LEU A 96 -8.00 -10.89 16.63
CA LEU A 96 -7.95 -12.23 17.22
C LEU A 96 -7.54 -13.31 16.21
N GLY A 97 -7.99 -13.21 14.94
CA GLY A 97 -7.83 -14.28 13.95
C GLY A 97 -6.61 -14.16 13.03
N ALA A 98 -6.06 -12.96 12.83
CA ALA A 98 -5.00 -12.77 11.84
C ALA A 98 -3.64 -13.29 12.35
N SER A 99 -2.97 -14.12 11.54
CA SER A 99 -1.63 -14.65 11.80
C SER A 99 -0.50 -13.86 11.12
N ARG A 100 -0.83 -13.03 10.13
CA ARG A 100 0.14 -12.30 9.29
C ARG A 100 0.25 -10.81 9.61
N LYS A 101 -0.13 -10.39 10.82
CA LYS A 101 -0.21 -8.97 11.21
C LYS A 101 1.10 -8.19 11.02
N ASP A 102 2.22 -8.89 11.17
CA ASP A 102 3.56 -8.30 11.09
C ASP A 102 4.28 -8.64 9.77
N ASP A 103 3.62 -9.35 8.84
CA ASP A 103 4.20 -9.78 7.56
C ASP A 103 3.89 -8.74 6.46
N ARG A 104 4.71 -7.69 6.43
CA ARG A 104 4.57 -6.57 5.48
C ARG A 104 4.76 -7.01 4.02
N ALA A 105 5.64 -7.98 3.79
CA ALA A 105 5.91 -8.48 2.44
C ALA A 105 4.69 -9.24 1.90
N TRP A 106 4.08 -10.09 2.73
CA TRP A 106 2.84 -10.77 2.36
C TRP A 106 1.69 -9.77 2.13
N GLU A 107 1.51 -8.80 3.01
CA GLU A 107 0.44 -7.79 2.87
C GLU A 107 0.58 -7.01 1.55
N PHE A 108 1.80 -6.59 1.21
CA PHE A 108 2.09 -5.90 -0.05
C PHE A 108 1.78 -6.78 -1.26
N ALA A 109 2.29 -8.03 -1.26
CA ALA A 109 2.10 -8.95 -2.38
C ALA A 109 0.61 -9.25 -2.60
N PHE A 110 -0.11 -9.62 -1.53
CA PHE A 110 -1.54 -9.91 -1.60
C PHE A 110 -2.36 -8.72 -2.10
N GLY A 111 -2.07 -7.52 -1.60
CA GLY A 111 -2.76 -6.31 -2.06
C GLY A 111 -2.44 -5.96 -3.51
N LEU A 112 -1.18 -6.13 -3.94
CA LEU A 112 -0.79 -5.89 -5.33
C LEU A 112 -1.47 -6.87 -6.27
N ASP A 113 -1.52 -8.15 -5.91
CA ASP A 113 -2.22 -9.18 -6.67
C ASP A 113 -3.71 -8.81 -6.82
N CYS A 114 -4.38 -8.41 -5.73
CA CYS A 114 -5.78 -7.96 -5.80
C CYS A 114 -5.99 -6.79 -6.78
N VAL A 115 -5.06 -5.82 -6.79
CA VAL A 115 -5.13 -4.66 -7.70
C VAL A 115 -4.92 -5.10 -9.15
N LEU A 116 -3.91 -5.93 -9.40
CA LEU A 116 -3.58 -6.42 -10.73
C LEU A 116 -4.68 -7.34 -11.28
N ASP A 117 -5.24 -8.22 -10.45
CA ASP A 117 -6.37 -9.09 -10.81
C ASP A 117 -7.62 -8.27 -11.18
N GLY A 118 -7.93 -7.22 -10.41
CA GLY A 118 -9.05 -6.33 -10.71
C GLY A 118 -8.86 -5.58 -12.04
N ILE A 119 -7.62 -5.18 -12.35
CA ILE A 119 -7.26 -4.58 -13.64
C ILE A 119 -7.40 -5.61 -14.75
N ALA A 120 -6.81 -6.80 -14.59
CA ALA A 120 -6.86 -7.87 -15.57
C ALA A 120 -8.30 -8.25 -15.92
N GLN A 121 -9.15 -8.45 -14.90
CA GLN A 121 -10.58 -8.71 -15.07
C GLN A 121 -11.30 -7.57 -15.81
N ARG A 122 -10.99 -6.31 -15.51
CA ARG A 122 -11.60 -5.14 -16.18
C ARG A 122 -11.21 -5.07 -17.66
N LEU A 123 -10.00 -5.50 -17.99
CA LEU A 123 -9.43 -5.49 -19.34
C LEU A 123 -9.72 -6.77 -20.13
N GLY A 124 -10.13 -7.85 -19.47
CA GLY A 124 -10.36 -9.15 -20.09
C GLY A 124 -9.09 -9.87 -20.52
N ILE A 125 -8.01 -9.72 -19.74
CA ILE A 125 -6.69 -10.35 -19.98
C ILE A 125 -6.31 -11.31 -18.85
#